data_AF-A0A2E3RR86-F1
#
_entry.id   AF-A0A2E3RR86-F1
#
_cell.length_a   1.000
_cell.length_b   1.000
_cell.length_c   1.000
_cell.angle_alpha   90.00
_cell.angle_beta   90.00
_cell.angle_gamma   90.00
#
_symmetry.space_group_name_H-M   'P 1'
#
loop_
_entity.id
_entity.type
_entity.pdbx_description
1 polymer ?
#
loop_
_entity_poly.entity_id
_entity_poly.type
_entity_poly.pdbx_seq_one_letter_code
_entity_poly.pdbx_strand_id
1 'polypeptide(L)'
;MDWLRMIEQSTEASIPRRQASEMLQRLEAPSRDTRYMSTLGEVELARLLVDSGCRLELEVPTPSGRTCDFKVMLEDRECYLHVKNFVTKTPGSGQLLISNRLRYLEQIRQPYVVAIDWDPSLQDRQMQEYVSLCSEFIQHASVGDEFIARDQDGNELGSCRIMAKWDGNCITLAIGVSRAFEGQVQRVQSLLKKAYAQFMPSSDNIIVICSAGQGDNMIIDNALLGSHVERWDRIPPPGSRVAHGRSDDGFWSESRYSQSAMVVWVNIDPEVDPTRRRLWIRPGFEPAPGLESMLQKSLDIHDRSVITPDHRR
;
A
#
# COMPACT_ATOMS: atom_id res chain seq x y z
N MET A 1 1.68 -25.90 4.81
CA MET A 1 0.69 -25.40 3.83
C MET A 1 0.76 -26.27 2.59
N ASP A 2 -0.33 -26.95 2.25
CA ASP A 2 -0.41 -28.03 1.24
C ASP A 2 -0.73 -27.46 -0.15
N TRP A 3 0.09 -26.50 -0.61
CA TRP A 3 -0.09 -25.76 -1.87
C TRP A 3 -0.10 -26.66 -3.11
N LEU A 4 0.68 -27.74 -3.06
CA LEU A 4 0.76 -28.78 -4.09
C LEU A 4 -0.59 -29.47 -4.30
N ARG A 5 -1.25 -29.91 -3.22
CA ARG A 5 -2.58 -30.54 -3.29
C ARG A 5 -3.67 -29.58 -3.75
N MET A 6 -3.58 -28.30 -3.41
CA MET A 6 -4.57 -27.30 -3.86
C MET A 6 -4.44 -26.99 -5.36
N ILE A 7 -3.22 -26.75 -5.86
CA ILE A 7 -3.01 -26.52 -7.30
C ILE A 7 -3.34 -27.78 -8.10
N GLU A 8 -3.04 -28.98 -7.59
CA GLU A 8 -3.42 -30.26 -8.20
C GLU A 8 -4.93 -30.50 -8.19
N GLN A 9 -5.67 -30.05 -7.17
CA GLN A 9 -7.14 -30.15 -7.11
C GLN A 9 -7.86 -29.10 -7.97
N SER A 10 -7.23 -27.94 -8.20
CA SER A 10 -7.80 -26.82 -8.96
C SER A 10 -7.53 -26.86 -10.47
N THR A 11 -6.95 -27.94 -11.04
CA THR A 11 -6.46 -27.91 -12.43
C THR A 11 -6.95 -29.05 -13.34
N GLU A 12 -7.86 -28.65 -14.24
CA GLU A 12 -7.75 -28.88 -15.69
C GLU A 12 -8.22 -27.65 -16.50
N ALA A 13 -9.09 -26.78 -15.93
CA ALA A 13 -9.69 -25.64 -16.64
C ALA A 13 -9.18 -24.23 -16.28
N SER A 14 -8.50 -24.04 -15.13
CA SER A 14 -8.25 -22.70 -14.57
C SER A 14 -6.82 -22.16 -14.70
N ILE A 15 -5.79 -23.02 -14.63
CA ILE A 15 -4.39 -22.66 -14.94
C ILE A 15 -3.76 -23.81 -15.74
N PRO A 16 -2.99 -23.54 -16.82
CA PRO A 16 -2.23 -24.57 -17.51
C PRO A 16 -1.25 -25.30 -16.58
N ARG A 17 -1.33 -26.64 -16.51
CA ARG A 17 -0.55 -27.49 -15.58
C ARG A 17 0.97 -27.22 -15.60
N ARG A 18 1.52 -26.93 -16.78
CA ARG A 18 2.94 -26.57 -16.95
C ARG A 18 3.28 -25.28 -16.22
N GLN A 19 2.47 -24.23 -16.38
CA GLN A 19 2.68 -22.92 -15.74
C GLN A 19 2.53 -23.02 -14.22
N ALA A 20 1.56 -23.79 -13.73
CA ALA A 20 1.39 -24.04 -12.30
C ALA A 20 2.61 -24.75 -11.70
N SER A 21 3.17 -25.73 -12.42
CA SER A 21 4.39 -26.44 -12.01
C SER A 21 5.61 -25.52 -11.99
N GLU A 22 5.74 -24.61 -12.96
CA GLU A 22 6.83 -23.62 -13.03
C GLU A 22 6.76 -22.60 -11.88
N MET A 23 5.56 -22.18 -11.44
CA MET A 23 5.41 -21.35 -10.23
C MET A 23 5.85 -22.08 -8.96
N LEU A 24 5.45 -23.34 -8.80
CA LEU A 24 5.80 -24.16 -7.64
C LEU A 24 7.31 -24.38 -7.54
N GLN A 25 7.97 -24.70 -8.66
CA GLN A 25 9.43 -24.83 -8.69
C GLN A 25 10.14 -23.53 -8.29
N ARG A 26 9.59 -22.36 -8.64
CA ARG A 26 10.13 -21.06 -8.22
C ARG A 26 10.00 -20.82 -6.71
N LEU A 27 8.97 -21.37 -6.07
CA LEU A 27 8.78 -21.30 -4.61
C LEU A 27 9.70 -22.26 -3.85
N GLU A 28 9.85 -23.49 -4.36
CA GLU A 28 10.66 -24.53 -3.76
C GLU A 28 12.17 -24.31 -3.94
N ALA A 29 12.57 -23.48 -4.91
CA ALA A 29 13.96 -23.13 -5.12
C ALA A 29 14.53 -22.44 -3.87
N PRO A 30 15.72 -22.85 -3.38
CA PRO A 30 16.39 -22.17 -2.26
C PRO A 30 16.71 -20.73 -2.68
N SER A 31 15.90 -19.79 -2.22
CA SER A 31 15.96 -18.41 -2.68
C SER A 31 16.31 -17.46 -1.54
N ARG A 32 17.00 -16.37 -1.90
CA ARG A 32 17.17 -15.20 -1.03
C ARG A 32 15.79 -14.58 -0.81
N ASP A 33 15.47 -14.20 0.43
CA ASP A 33 14.16 -13.72 0.92
C ASP A 33 13.32 -12.89 -0.08
N THR A 34 13.95 -12.00 -0.86
CA THR A 34 13.24 -11.15 -1.83
C THR A 34 12.62 -11.91 -3.02
N ARG A 35 13.27 -12.97 -3.53
CA ARG A 35 12.69 -13.78 -4.63
C ARG A 35 11.56 -14.66 -4.13
N TYR A 36 11.72 -15.23 -2.93
CA TYR A 36 10.67 -15.99 -2.27
C TYR A 36 9.40 -15.16 -2.10
N MET A 37 9.50 -13.97 -1.50
CA MET A 37 8.35 -13.08 -1.32
C MET A 37 7.73 -12.67 -2.66
N SER A 38 8.54 -12.54 -3.71
CA SER A 38 8.02 -12.22 -5.03
C SER A 38 7.13 -13.31 -5.60
N THR A 39 7.62 -14.55 -5.55
CA THR A 39 6.88 -15.72 -6.01
C THR A 39 5.69 -16.02 -5.10
N LEU A 40 5.82 -15.81 -3.79
CA LEU A 40 4.74 -16.01 -2.82
C LEU A 40 3.56 -15.08 -3.13
N GLY A 41 3.82 -13.80 -3.37
CA GLY A 41 2.77 -12.84 -3.74
C GLY A 41 2.04 -13.21 -5.03
N GLU A 42 2.75 -13.70 -6.04
CA GLU A 42 2.15 -14.20 -7.29
C GLU A 42 1.29 -15.45 -7.06
N VAL A 43 1.77 -16.39 -6.25
CA VAL A 43 1.04 -17.65 -5.97
C VAL A 43 -0.21 -17.41 -5.13
N GLU A 44 -0.14 -16.57 -4.08
CA GLU A 44 -1.31 -16.19 -3.30
C GLU A 44 -2.36 -15.51 -4.17
N LEU A 45 -1.93 -14.59 -5.05
CA LEU A 45 -2.83 -13.91 -5.96
C LEU A 45 -3.49 -14.89 -6.95
N ALA A 46 -2.70 -15.78 -7.55
CA ALA A 46 -3.21 -16.81 -8.45
C ALA A 46 -4.23 -17.71 -7.75
N ARG A 47 -3.98 -18.11 -6.50
CA ARG A 47 -4.92 -18.89 -5.70
C ARG A 47 -6.23 -18.14 -5.52
N LEU A 48 -6.20 -16.90 -5.02
CA LEU A 48 -7.41 -16.11 -4.77
C LEU A 48 -8.30 -15.98 -6.01
N LEU A 49 -7.66 -15.74 -7.16
CA LEU A 49 -8.36 -15.64 -8.45
C LEU A 49 -8.98 -16.98 -8.86
N VAL A 50 -8.24 -18.09 -8.77
CA VAL A 50 -8.74 -19.43 -9.14
C VAL A 50 -9.85 -19.90 -8.20
N ASP A 51 -9.70 -19.71 -6.89
CA ASP A 51 -10.72 -20.05 -5.88
C ASP A 51 -12.03 -19.29 -6.15
N SER A 52 -11.92 -18.11 -6.78
CA SER A 52 -13.05 -17.27 -7.18
C SER A 52 -13.64 -17.61 -8.56
N GLY A 53 -13.12 -18.65 -9.23
CA GLY A 53 -13.58 -19.12 -10.53
C GLY A 53 -12.92 -18.47 -11.74
N CYS A 54 -11.86 -17.68 -11.55
CA CYS A 54 -11.12 -17.10 -12.68
C CYS A 54 -10.27 -18.16 -13.39
N ARG A 55 -10.11 -17.97 -14.70
CA ARG A 55 -9.08 -18.65 -15.51
C ARG A 55 -7.91 -17.71 -15.70
N LEU A 56 -6.69 -18.24 -15.63
CA LEU A 56 -5.46 -17.48 -15.70
C LEU A 56 -4.58 -17.96 -16.86
N GLU A 57 -3.96 -17.01 -17.54
CA GLU A 57 -2.81 -17.24 -18.40
C GLU A 57 -1.63 -16.44 -17.85
N LEU A 58 -0.49 -17.09 -17.65
CA LEU A 58 0.67 -16.51 -16.99
C LEU A 58 1.69 -15.97 -18.00
N GLU A 59 2.43 -14.94 -17.59
CA GLU A 59 3.57 -14.38 -18.33
C GLU A 59 3.23 -14.01 -19.77
N VAL A 60 2.07 -13.36 -19.97
CA VAL A 60 1.54 -13.01 -21.30
C VAL A 60 2.43 -11.95 -21.96
N PRO A 61 2.99 -12.20 -23.15
CA PRO A 61 3.81 -11.22 -23.86
C PRO A 61 3.03 -9.94 -24.17
N THR A 62 3.66 -8.81 -23.94
CA THR A 62 3.14 -7.48 -24.26
C THR A 62 3.86 -6.94 -25.51
N PRO A 63 3.25 -6.00 -26.25
CA PRO A 63 3.90 -5.38 -27.42
C PRO A 63 5.24 -4.69 -27.11
N SER A 64 5.52 -4.40 -25.84
CA SER A 64 6.79 -3.81 -25.38
C SER A 64 7.98 -4.79 -25.35
N GLY A 65 7.75 -6.07 -25.67
CA GLY A 65 8.75 -7.14 -25.53
C GLY A 65 8.95 -7.59 -24.07
N ARG A 66 8.08 -7.15 -23.16
CA ARG A 66 7.99 -7.59 -21.75
C ARG A 66 6.77 -8.48 -21.56
N THR A 67 6.61 -9.06 -20.37
CA THR A 67 5.44 -9.84 -20.01
C THR A 67 4.54 -9.10 -19.01
N CYS A 68 3.25 -9.39 -19.08
CA CYS A 68 2.26 -9.17 -18.03
C CYS A 68 2.19 -10.43 -17.17
N ASP A 69 2.08 -10.28 -15.86
CA ASP A 69 2.19 -11.40 -14.93
C ASP A 69 0.98 -12.35 -15.05
N PHE A 70 -0.24 -11.81 -15.14
CA PHE A 70 -1.47 -12.58 -15.36
C PHE A 70 -2.40 -11.91 -16.37
N LYS A 71 -2.92 -12.69 -17.31
CA LYS A 71 -4.22 -12.42 -17.94
C LYS A 71 -5.29 -13.19 -17.17
N VAL A 72 -6.28 -12.45 -16.67
CA VAL A 72 -7.37 -12.99 -15.85
C VAL A 72 -8.64 -12.96 -16.66
N MET A 73 -9.36 -14.08 -16.67
CA MET A 73 -10.64 -14.22 -17.35
C MET A 73 -11.70 -14.71 -16.35
N LEU A 74 -12.84 -14.03 -16.28
CA LEU A 74 -14.02 -14.50 -15.55
C LEU A 74 -15.25 -14.21 -16.41
N GLU A 75 -15.99 -15.26 -16.77
CA GLU A 75 -17.13 -15.17 -17.70
C GLU A 75 -16.72 -14.52 -19.03
N ASP A 76 -17.29 -13.37 -19.38
CA ASP A 76 -17.01 -12.58 -20.58
C ASP A 76 -16.02 -11.43 -20.34
N ARG A 77 -15.42 -11.36 -19.14
CA ARG A 77 -14.51 -10.28 -18.74
C ARG A 77 -13.07 -10.74 -18.78
N GLU A 78 -12.21 -9.85 -19.25
CA GLU A 78 -10.77 -10.02 -19.19
C GLU A 78 -10.07 -8.79 -18.62
N CYS A 79 -8.97 -9.03 -17.91
CA CYS A 79 -8.06 -7.96 -17.51
C CYS A 79 -6.62 -8.48 -17.36
N TYR A 80 -5.67 -7.55 -17.34
CA TYR A 80 -4.24 -7.83 -17.27
C TYR A 80 -3.67 -7.31 -15.94
N LEU A 81 -3.14 -8.22 -15.12
CA LEU A 81 -2.55 -7.88 -13.82
C LEU A 81 -1.03 -7.77 -13.92
N HIS A 82 -0.51 -6.67 -13.39
CA HIS A 82 0.92 -6.40 -13.26
C HIS A 82 1.29 -6.44 -11.79
N VAL A 83 1.84 -7.56 -11.33
CA VAL A 83 2.16 -7.83 -9.94
C VAL A 83 3.54 -7.27 -9.60
N LYS A 84 3.62 -6.50 -8.52
CA LYS A 84 4.88 -5.95 -8.02
C LYS A 84 4.94 -6.16 -6.52
N ASN A 85 6.08 -6.68 -6.07
CA ASN A 85 6.31 -6.94 -4.67
C ASN A 85 7.01 -5.75 -4.03
N PHE A 86 6.40 -5.25 -2.95
CA PHE A 86 6.94 -4.20 -2.12
C PHE A 86 7.30 -4.79 -0.77
N VAL A 87 8.60 -4.80 -0.47
CA VAL A 87 9.11 -5.26 0.83
C VAL A 87 9.72 -4.05 1.53
N THR A 88 9.06 -3.63 2.60
CA THR A 88 9.62 -2.72 3.58
C THR A 88 10.79 -3.43 4.27
N LYS A 89 12.01 -2.93 4.04
CA LYS A 89 13.18 -3.42 4.76
C LYS A 89 13.16 -2.81 6.15
N THR A 90 12.35 -3.34 7.04
CA THR A 90 12.42 -2.98 8.45
C THR A 90 13.21 -4.09 9.15
N PRO A 91 14.44 -3.84 9.61
CA PRO A 91 15.19 -4.82 10.41
C PRO A 91 14.43 -5.06 11.71
N GLY A 92 14.06 -6.32 12.00
CA GLY A 92 13.46 -6.72 13.27
C GLY A 92 11.93 -6.64 13.31
N SER A 93 11.26 -7.54 12.59
CA SER A 93 9.81 -7.75 12.65
C SER A 93 9.40 -8.51 13.93
N GLY A 94 9.68 -7.93 15.10
CA GLY A 94 8.74 -8.08 16.19
C GLY A 94 7.54 -7.20 15.86
N GLN A 95 6.30 -7.69 16.02
CA GLN A 95 5.12 -6.83 15.94
C GLN A 95 5.35 -5.63 16.88
N LEU A 96 5.68 -4.46 16.32
CA LEU A 96 5.71 -3.24 17.10
C LEU A 96 4.25 -2.93 17.41
N LEU A 97 3.79 -3.38 18.56
CA LEU A 97 2.54 -2.92 19.13
C LEU A 97 2.78 -1.50 19.67
N ILE A 98 1.84 -0.58 19.43
CA ILE A 98 1.91 0.76 20.00
C ILE A 98 2.04 0.59 21.51
N SER A 99 3.21 0.97 22.05
CA SER A 99 3.43 0.92 23.48
C SER A 99 2.32 1.71 24.16
N ASN A 100 1.73 1.19 25.24
CA ASN A 100 0.72 1.91 26.01
C ASN A 100 1.19 3.31 26.44
N ARG A 101 2.50 3.51 26.54
CA ARG A 101 3.14 4.82 26.80
C ARG A 101 2.89 5.83 25.68
N LEU A 102 2.94 5.39 24.42
CA LEU A 102 2.67 6.23 23.25
C LEU A 102 1.19 6.55 23.10
N ARG A 103 0.30 5.65 23.54
CA ARG A 103 -1.15 5.90 23.54
C ARG A 103 -1.54 7.12 24.38
N TYR A 104 -0.69 7.60 25.29
CA TYR A 104 -0.89 8.89 25.93
C TYR A 104 -1.02 10.04 24.92
N LEU A 105 -0.30 9.99 23.81
CA LEU A 105 -0.39 10.99 22.75
C LEU A 105 -1.79 11.03 22.13
N GLU A 106 -2.54 9.91 22.08
CA GLU A 106 -3.93 9.84 21.60
C GLU A 106 -4.92 10.68 22.44
N GLN A 107 -4.49 11.25 23.57
CA GLN A 107 -5.29 12.20 24.36
C GLN A 107 -5.18 13.65 23.87
N ILE A 108 -4.21 13.95 23.00
CA ILE A 108 -4.01 15.29 22.44
C ILE A 108 -5.18 15.62 21.52
N ARG A 109 -5.89 16.72 21.82
CA ARG A 109 -7.07 17.19 21.08
C ARG A 109 -6.70 17.89 19.78
N GLN A 110 -6.10 17.13 18.87
CA GLN A 110 -5.78 17.57 17.51
C GLN A 110 -6.27 16.51 16.52
N PRO A 111 -6.95 16.88 15.42
CA PRO A 111 -7.55 15.93 14.50
C PRO A 111 -6.53 15.38 13.49
N TYR A 112 -5.41 14.83 13.95
CA TYR A 112 -4.32 14.36 13.07
C TYR A 112 -4.05 12.86 13.14
N VAL A 113 -3.71 12.28 11.98
CA VAL A 113 -2.98 11.02 11.90
C VAL A 113 -1.51 11.33 12.12
N VAL A 114 -0.92 10.78 13.17
CA VAL A 114 0.47 11.01 13.54
C VAL A 114 1.27 9.73 13.35
N ALA A 115 2.23 9.79 12.45
CA ALA A 115 3.23 8.76 12.27
C ALA A 115 4.29 8.86 13.36
N ILE A 116 4.60 7.74 14.00
CA ILE A 116 5.65 7.62 15.00
C ILE A 116 6.59 6.47 14.67
N ASP A 117 7.87 6.71 14.92
CA ASP A 117 8.94 5.72 14.88
C ASP A 117 9.87 5.96 16.06
N TRP A 118 10.31 4.92 16.74
CA TRP A 118 11.14 5.03 17.93
C TRP A 118 12.11 3.86 17.99
N ASP A 119 13.25 4.07 18.67
CA ASP A 119 14.19 2.98 18.92
C ASP A 119 13.55 1.95 19.88
N PRO A 120 13.36 0.68 19.49
CA PRO A 120 12.76 -0.33 20.36
C PRO A 120 13.56 -0.59 21.64
N SER A 121 14.82 -0.18 21.69
CA SER A 121 15.72 -0.34 22.84
C SER A 121 15.66 0.82 23.86
N LEU A 122 14.82 1.84 23.62
CA LEU A 122 14.65 2.96 24.55
C LEU A 122 14.25 2.49 25.95
N GLN A 123 15.01 2.96 26.95
CA GLN A 123 14.67 2.76 28.36
C GLN A 123 13.53 3.68 28.79
N ASP A 124 12.90 3.39 29.93
CA ASP A 124 11.70 4.11 30.41
C ASP A 124 11.87 5.63 30.47
N ARG A 125 13.03 6.12 30.94
CA ARG A 125 13.33 7.56 31.00
C ARG A 125 13.37 8.18 29.60
N GLN A 126 14.09 7.53 28.67
CA GLN A 126 14.23 8.01 27.29
C GLN A 126 12.89 7.94 26.54
N MET A 127 12.09 6.92 26.83
CA MET A 127 10.75 6.78 26.27
C MET A 127 9.81 7.89 26.75
N GLN A 128 9.87 8.25 28.04
CA GLN A 128 9.09 9.35 28.59
C GLN A 128 9.52 10.71 28.01
N GLU A 129 10.83 10.91 27.84
CA GLU A 129 11.41 12.08 27.20
C GLU A 129 10.93 12.19 25.73
N TYR A 130 11.01 11.10 24.98
CA TYR A 130 10.48 10.99 23.62
C TYR A 130 8.99 11.35 23.54
N VAL A 131 8.14 10.75 24.37
CA VAL A 131 6.69 11.05 24.41
C VAL A 131 6.43 12.52 24.72
N SER A 132 7.19 13.12 25.62
CA SER A 132 7.03 14.53 26.00
C SER A 132 7.37 15.47 24.83
N LEU A 133 8.50 15.21 24.17
CA LEU A 133 8.94 15.99 22.99
C LEU A 133 7.94 15.86 21.83
N CYS A 134 7.44 14.65 21.56
CA CYS A 134 6.42 14.44 20.53
C CYS A 134 5.10 15.15 20.89
N SER A 135 4.69 15.11 22.15
CA SER A 135 3.47 15.81 22.60
C SER A 135 3.56 17.31 22.37
N GLU A 136 4.69 17.93 22.68
CA GLU A 136 4.91 19.36 22.45
C GLU A 136 4.87 19.69 20.95
N PHE A 137 5.58 18.91 20.13
CA PHE A 137 5.57 19.08 18.68
C PHE A 137 4.15 18.99 18.10
N ILE A 138 3.40 17.94 18.42
CA ILE A 138 2.05 17.68 17.87
C ILE A 138 1.08 18.82 18.17
N GLN A 139 1.23 19.52 19.30
CA GLN A 139 0.35 20.63 19.67
C GLN A 139 0.50 21.85 18.75
N HIS A 140 1.67 22.01 18.13
CA HIS A 140 2.03 23.18 17.33
C HIS A 140 2.27 22.88 15.85
N ALA A 141 2.38 21.60 15.50
CA ALA A 141 2.68 21.15 14.15
C ALA A 141 1.48 21.24 13.20
N SER A 142 1.80 21.36 11.92
CA SER A 142 0.89 21.34 10.79
C SER A 142 1.04 20.06 9.97
N VAL A 143 0.07 19.77 9.10
CA VAL A 143 0.13 18.59 8.21
C VAL A 143 1.35 18.71 7.29
N GLY A 144 2.18 17.67 7.28
CA GLY A 144 3.43 17.60 6.54
C GLY A 144 4.67 17.80 7.40
N ASP A 145 4.55 18.40 8.60
CA ASP A 145 5.67 18.64 9.50
C ASP A 145 6.24 17.32 10.05
N GLU A 146 7.56 17.26 10.16
CA GLU A 146 8.32 16.16 10.76
C GLU A 146 9.24 16.68 11.87
N PHE A 147 9.29 15.94 12.97
CA PHE A 147 10.16 16.20 14.10
C PHE A 147 11.00 14.97 14.41
N ILE A 148 12.31 15.17 14.58
CA ILE A 148 13.25 14.14 15.01
C ILE A 148 13.61 14.41 16.46
N ALA A 149 13.15 13.54 17.34
CA ALA A 149 13.40 13.63 18.76
C ALA A 149 14.83 13.16 19.06
N ARG A 150 15.58 13.98 19.79
CA ARG A 150 16.94 13.67 20.26
C ARG A 150 17.01 13.85 21.77
N ASP A 151 17.82 13.05 22.43
CA ASP A 151 18.15 13.25 23.84
C ASP A 151 19.14 14.41 24.02
N GLN A 152 19.46 14.72 25.29
CA GLN A 152 20.40 15.78 25.66
C GLN A 152 21.83 15.55 25.14
N ASP A 153 22.19 14.30 24.87
CA ASP A 153 23.49 13.89 24.32
C ASP A 153 23.49 13.93 22.78
N GLY A 154 22.34 14.24 22.15
CA GLY A 154 22.15 14.33 20.71
C GLY A 154 21.81 13.01 20.01
N ASN A 155 21.64 11.92 20.77
CA ASN A 155 21.25 10.63 20.24
C ASN A 155 19.79 10.67 19.79
N GLU A 156 19.51 10.04 18.66
CA GLU A 156 18.15 9.98 18.12
C GLU A 156 17.29 9.00 18.92
N LEU A 157 16.18 9.49 19.46
CA LEU A 157 15.20 8.69 20.19
C LEU A 157 14.14 8.13 19.23
N GLY A 158 13.81 8.89 18.19
CA GLY A 158 12.79 8.55 17.21
C GLY A 158 12.33 9.75 16.40
N SER A 159 11.26 9.56 15.63
CA SER A 159 10.63 10.60 14.82
C SER A 159 9.12 10.63 14.99
N CYS A 160 8.53 11.79 14.72
CA CYS A 160 7.10 12.05 14.77
C CYS A 160 6.72 12.93 13.57
N ARG A 161 5.72 12.53 12.79
CA ARG A 161 5.29 13.26 11.59
C ARG A 161 3.77 13.40 11.55
N ILE A 162 3.29 14.60 11.22
CA ILE A 162 1.85 14.85 11.00
C ILE A 162 1.49 14.43 9.58
N MET A 163 0.83 13.29 9.44
CA MET A 163 0.59 12.66 8.14
C MET A 163 -0.60 13.25 7.41
N ALA A 164 -1.70 13.46 8.11
CA ALA A 164 -2.96 13.88 7.53
C ALA A 164 -3.90 14.39 8.61
N LYS A 165 -4.97 15.08 8.20
CA LYS A 165 -6.14 15.30 9.05
C LYS A 165 -7.01 14.03 9.07
N TRP A 166 -7.67 13.72 10.17
CA TRP A 166 -8.71 12.69 10.26
C TRP A 166 -9.96 13.22 10.97
N ASP A 167 -11.08 12.51 10.84
CA ASP A 167 -12.38 12.97 11.31
C ASP A 167 -12.58 12.88 12.84
N GLY A 168 -11.56 12.43 13.58
CA GLY A 168 -11.58 12.38 15.04
C GLY A 168 -11.19 13.69 15.70
N ASN A 169 -11.48 13.80 17.00
CA ASN A 169 -11.19 15.02 17.80
C ASN A 169 -9.84 14.96 18.53
N CYS A 170 -9.22 13.79 18.59
CA CYS A 170 -7.88 13.58 19.14
C CYS A 170 -6.97 13.01 18.06
N ILE A 171 -5.68 12.86 18.30
CA ILE A 171 -4.82 12.23 17.29
C ILE A 171 -5.07 10.72 17.22
N THR A 172 -4.73 10.12 16.08
CA THR A 172 -4.57 8.67 15.94
C THR A 172 -3.13 8.35 15.55
N LEU A 173 -2.55 7.31 16.14
CA LEU A 173 -1.15 6.94 15.90
C LEU A 173 -1.03 5.91 14.78
N ALA A 174 0.02 6.07 13.95
CA ALA A 174 0.47 5.10 12.96
C ALA A 174 1.95 4.76 13.22
N ILE A 175 2.30 3.47 13.25
CA ILE A 175 3.69 3.03 13.47
C ILE A 175 4.39 2.82 12.11
N GLY A 176 5.71 3.05 12.09
CA GLY A 176 6.59 2.50 11.04
C GLY A 176 6.77 3.43 9.84
N VAL A 177 6.50 4.72 10.04
CA VAL A 177 6.50 5.74 9.00
C VAL A 177 7.60 6.75 9.32
N SER A 178 8.85 6.26 9.23
CA SER A 178 10.07 7.01 9.56
C SER A 178 10.57 7.88 8.40
N ARG A 179 11.75 8.51 8.49
CA ARG A 179 12.50 9.05 7.32
C ARG A 179 12.62 8.08 6.15
N ALA A 180 12.57 6.76 6.41
CA ALA A 180 12.52 5.76 5.36
C ALA A 180 11.24 5.84 4.52
N PHE A 181 10.16 6.44 5.04
CA PHE A 181 8.85 6.57 4.39
C PHE A 181 8.93 7.27 3.04
N GLU A 182 9.59 8.42 2.94
CA GLU A 182 9.73 9.12 1.65
C GLU A 182 10.52 8.27 0.65
N GLY A 183 11.58 7.62 1.11
CA GLY A 183 12.32 6.64 0.31
C GLY A 183 11.44 5.45 -0.12
N GLN A 184 10.56 4.96 0.76
CA GLN A 184 9.60 3.91 0.43
C GLN A 184 8.55 4.37 -0.58
N VAL A 185 8.00 5.57 -0.42
CA VAL A 185 7.06 6.20 -1.37
C VAL A 185 7.71 6.27 -2.75
N GLN A 186 8.95 6.74 -2.86
CA GLN A 186 9.70 6.78 -4.12
C GLN A 186 9.96 5.37 -4.71
N ARG A 187 10.22 4.38 -3.86
CA ARG A 187 10.36 2.98 -4.28
C ARG A 187 9.04 2.45 -4.86
N VAL A 188 7.90 2.69 -4.20
CA VAL A 188 6.58 2.30 -4.71
C VAL A 188 6.28 3.02 -6.03
N GLN A 189 6.53 4.33 -6.13
CA GLN A 189 6.38 5.06 -7.39
C GLN A 189 7.23 4.46 -8.51
N SER A 190 8.45 4.00 -8.19
CA SER A 190 9.31 3.30 -9.16
C SER A 190 8.73 1.95 -9.58
N LEU A 191 8.08 1.21 -8.68
CA LEU A 191 7.36 -0.03 -9.03
C LEU A 191 6.14 0.26 -9.92
N LEU A 192 5.35 1.27 -9.60
CA LEU A 192 4.20 1.70 -10.40
C LEU A 192 4.62 2.09 -11.83
N LYS A 193 5.72 2.85 -11.97
CA LYS A 193 6.30 3.21 -13.27
C LYS A 193 6.75 1.98 -14.07
N LYS A 194 7.36 0.99 -13.40
CA LYS A 194 7.78 -0.26 -14.04
C LYS A 194 6.60 -1.09 -14.53
N ALA A 195 5.54 -1.20 -13.72
CA ALA A 195 4.32 -1.89 -14.10
C ALA A 195 3.63 -1.18 -15.27
N TYR A 196 3.51 0.15 -15.24
CA TYR A 196 2.94 0.94 -16.33
C TYR A 196 3.67 0.71 -17.66
N ALA A 197 4.99 0.62 -17.64
CA ALA A 197 5.78 0.34 -18.84
C ALA A 197 5.54 -1.08 -19.43
N GLN A 198 4.83 -1.96 -18.73
CA GLN A 198 4.45 -3.30 -19.15
C GLN A 198 3.00 -3.38 -19.62
N PHE A 199 2.25 -2.28 -19.62
CA PHE A 199 0.82 -2.32 -19.92
C PHE A 199 0.51 -2.87 -21.31
N MET A 200 -0.56 -3.67 -21.37
CA MET A 200 -1.18 -4.11 -22.61
C MET A 200 -1.98 -2.94 -23.20
N PRO A 201 -1.65 -2.45 -24.41
CA PRO A 201 -2.37 -1.34 -25.01
C PRO A 201 -3.88 -1.63 -25.16
N SER A 202 -4.70 -0.60 -24.96
CA SER A 202 -6.17 -0.66 -25.15
C SER A 202 -6.88 -1.76 -24.35
N SER A 203 -6.29 -2.21 -23.25
CA SER A 203 -6.83 -3.26 -22.39
C SER A 203 -7.01 -2.75 -20.96
N ASP A 204 -7.82 -3.44 -20.18
CA ASP A 204 -7.96 -3.17 -18.75
C ASP A 204 -6.72 -3.67 -18.00
N ASN A 205 -5.85 -2.73 -17.62
CA ASN A 205 -4.61 -3.02 -16.89
C ASN A 205 -4.75 -2.63 -15.42
N ILE A 206 -4.39 -3.55 -14.53
CA ILE A 206 -4.42 -3.34 -13.10
C ILE A 206 -3.03 -3.60 -12.53
N ILE A 207 -2.54 -2.67 -11.72
CA ILE A 207 -1.29 -2.88 -10.97
C ILE A 207 -1.67 -3.51 -9.64
N VAL A 208 -1.05 -4.62 -9.29
CA VAL A 208 -1.22 -5.27 -7.99
C VAL A 208 0.08 -5.12 -7.22
N ILE A 209 0.02 -4.47 -6.06
CA ILE A 209 1.15 -4.35 -5.13
C ILE A 209 0.95 -5.38 -4.02
N CYS A 210 1.82 -6.39 -3.97
CA CYS A 210 1.85 -7.35 -2.87
C CYS A 210 2.89 -6.91 -1.84
N SER A 211 2.52 -6.88 -0.57
CA SER A 211 3.44 -6.50 0.51
C SER A 211 3.12 -7.20 1.83
N ALA A 212 4.05 -7.18 2.78
CA ALA A 212 3.87 -7.82 4.09
C ALA A 212 4.02 -6.84 5.27
N GLY A 213 4.33 -5.57 5.01
CA GLY A 213 4.54 -4.58 6.05
C GLY A 213 3.23 -4.03 6.63
N GLN A 214 3.22 -3.81 7.95
CA GLN A 214 2.19 -3.02 8.59
C GLN A 214 2.33 -1.56 8.15
N GLY A 215 1.23 -0.94 7.68
CA GLY A 215 1.23 0.46 7.22
C GLY A 215 1.63 0.67 5.75
N ASP A 216 1.95 -0.39 5.00
CA ASP A 216 2.31 -0.29 3.58
C ASP A 216 1.18 0.32 2.74
N ASN A 217 -0.08 0.15 3.14
CA ASN A 217 -1.23 0.79 2.50
C ASN A 217 -1.09 2.32 2.46
N MET A 218 -0.55 2.94 3.51
CA MET A 218 -0.37 4.39 3.57
C MET A 218 0.81 4.85 2.71
N ILE A 219 1.87 4.04 2.59
CA ILE A 219 2.97 4.29 1.66
C ILE A 219 2.45 4.25 0.22
N ILE A 220 1.66 3.23 -0.11
CA ILE A 220 1.07 3.05 -1.44
C ILE A 220 0.08 4.18 -1.75
N ASP A 221 -0.74 4.56 -0.78
CA ASP A 221 -1.69 5.67 -0.91
C ASP A 221 -0.98 7.01 -1.20
N ASN A 222 0.08 7.36 -0.47
CA ASN A 222 0.87 8.57 -0.76
C ASN A 222 1.61 8.46 -2.09
N ALA A 223 2.14 7.29 -2.45
CA ALA A 223 2.80 7.08 -3.74
C ALA A 223 1.83 7.27 -4.91
N LEU A 224 0.58 6.83 -4.78
CA LEU A 224 -0.46 6.96 -5.80
C LEU A 224 -1.00 8.39 -5.89
N LEU A 225 -1.39 8.96 -4.74
CA LEU A 225 -2.22 10.16 -4.67
C LEU A 225 -1.44 11.43 -4.38
N GLY A 226 -0.21 11.29 -3.91
CA GLY A 226 0.63 12.38 -3.44
C GLY A 226 0.58 12.53 -1.93
N SER A 227 1.56 13.28 -1.44
CA SER A 227 1.69 13.62 -0.02
C SER A 227 0.53 14.50 0.44
N HIS A 228 0.09 14.40 1.69
CA HIS A 228 -0.86 15.38 2.22
C HIS A 228 -0.16 16.71 2.48
N VAL A 229 -0.80 17.80 2.08
CA VAL A 229 -0.29 19.15 2.24
C VAL A 229 -1.40 20.12 2.61
N GLU A 230 -1.01 21.24 3.22
CA GLU A 230 -1.86 22.41 3.29
C GLU A 230 -2.00 23.06 1.91
N ARG A 231 -3.23 23.41 1.56
CA ARG A 231 -3.62 23.95 0.26
C ARG A 231 -4.00 25.42 0.42
N TRP A 232 -3.00 26.28 0.30
CA TRP A 232 -3.19 27.75 0.33
C TRP A 232 -3.89 28.28 -0.92
N ASP A 233 -3.96 27.46 -1.98
CA ASP A 233 -4.66 27.70 -3.23
C ASP A 233 -6.18 27.40 -3.16
N ARG A 234 -6.69 26.93 -2.01
CA ARG A 234 -8.07 26.51 -1.84
C ARG A 234 -8.75 27.22 -0.67
N ILE A 235 -10.06 27.39 -0.78
CA ILE A 235 -10.89 27.93 0.29
C ILE A 235 -11.03 26.86 1.39
N PRO A 236 -10.70 27.17 2.66
CA PRO A 236 -10.91 26.26 3.78
C PRO A 236 -12.39 25.87 3.95
N PRO A 237 -12.70 24.61 4.30
CA PRO A 237 -14.08 24.22 4.60
C PRO A 237 -14.59 24.93 5.88
N PRO A 238 -15.92 25.09 6.05
CA PRO A 238 -16.49 25.74 7.22
C PRO A 238 -15.94 25.18 8.54
N GLY A 239 -15.52 26.08 9.44
CA GLY A 239 -14.92 25.70 10.73
C GLY A 239 -13.43 25.34 10.68
N SER A 240 -12.79 25.33 9.50
CA SER A 240 -11.34 25.14 9.37
C SER A 240 -10.65 26.45 8.97
N ARG A 241 -9.42 26.65 9.49
CA ARG A 241 -8.59 27.82 9.15
C ARG A 241 -7.78 27.64 7.86
N VAL A 242 -7.49 26.40 7.50
CA VAL A 242 -6.65 26.03 6.36
C VAL A 242 -7.35 24.91 5.58
N ALA A 243 -7.25 24.93 4.26
CA ALA A 243 -7.67 23.81 3.42
C ALA A 243 -6.55 22.77 3.38
N HIS A 244 -6.91 21.49 3.38
CA HIS A 244 -5.95 20.39 3.20
C HIS A 244 -6.27 19.65 1.91
N GLY A 245 -5.26 18.98 1.34
CA GLY A 245 -5.43 18.15 0.16
C GLY A 245 -4.18 17.35 -0.13
N ARG A 246 -4.12 16.79 -1.34
CA ARG A 246 -2.94 16.06 -1.84
C ARG A 246 -2.03 16.96 -2.65
N SER A 247 -0.73 16.72 -2.59
CA SER A 247 0.29 17.35 -3.42
C SER A 247 0.31 16.72 -4.83
N ASP A 248 0.89 17.44 -5.79
CA ASP A 248 0.99 16.98 -7.19
C ASP A 248 2.18 16.03 -7.44
N ASP A 249 2.81 15.51 -6.37
CA ASP A 249 3.91 14.53 -6.41
C ASP A 249 3.45 13.08 -6.63
N GLY A 250 2.16 12.78 -6.49
CA GLY A 250 1.58 11.43 -6.63
C GLY A 250 1.64 10.86 -8.04
N PHE A 251 1.69 9.53 -8.18
CA PHE A 251 1.73 8.84 -9.47
C PHE A 251 0.56 9.22 -10.40
N TRP A 252 -0.64 9.43 -9.86
CA TRP A 252 -1.82 9.83 -10.66
C TRP A 252 -2.05 11.35 -10.79
N SER A 253 -1.12 12.18 -10.31
CA SER A 253 -1.26 13.64 -10.43
C SER A 253 -1.22 14.11 -11.89
N GLU A 254 -1.88 15.25 -12.16
CA GLU A 254 -1.79 16.01 -13.43
C GLU A 254 -1.85 15.17 -14.72
N SER A 255 -2.80 14.25 -14.80
CA SER A 255 -3.00 13.36 -15.98
C SER A 255 -1.83 12.42 -16.29
N ARG A 256 -0.80 12.33 -15.44
CA ARG A 256 0.32 11.38 -15.60
C ARG A 256 -0.21 9.96 -15.59
N TYR A 257 0.44 9.10 -16.38
CA TYR A 257 0.13 7.67 -16.49
C TYR A 257 -1.38 7.42 -16.68
N SER A 258 -2.01 8.12 -17.63
CA SER A 258 -3.47 8.15 -17.84
C SER A 258 -4.12 6.77 -18.00
N GLN A 259 -3.39 5.79 -18.54
CA GLN A 259 -3.87 4.42 -18.70
C GLN A 259 -3.86 3.61 -17.39
N SER A 260 -3.17 4.08 -16.35
CA SER A 260 -3.26 3.48 -15.02
C SER A 260 -4.41 4.14 -14.28
N ALA A 261 -5.44 3.34 -14.03
CA ALA A 261 -6.64 3.82 -13.37
C ALA A 261 -7.13 2.95 -12.22
N MET A 262 -6.57 1.75 -12.05
CA MET A 262 -6.86 0.86 -10.94
C MET A 262 -5.56 0.28 -10.36
N VAL A 263 -5.42 0.35 -9.04
CA VAL A 263 -4.34 -0.30 -8.30
C VAL A 263 -4.94 -1.07 -7.13
N VAL A 264 -4.49 -2.31 -6.96
CA VAL A 264 -4.87 -3.16 -5.84
C VAL A 264 -3.65 -3.35 -4.94
N TRP A 265 -3.83 -3.25 -3.64
CA TRP A 265 -2.87 -3.71 -2.64
C TRP A 265 -3.37 -4.98 -1.98
N VAL A 266 -2.48 -5.97 -1.88
CA VAL A 266 -2.72 -7.23 -1.19
C VAL A 266 -1.66 -7.41 -0.11
N ASN A 267 -2.10 -7.53 1.14
CA ASN A 267 -1.21 -7.97 2.22
C ASN A 267 -1.03 -9.50 2.14
N ILE A 268 0.22 -9.96 2.06
CA ILE A 268 0.59 -11.38 1.95
C ILE A 268 1.30 -11.91 3.20
N ASP A 269 1.31 -11.13 4.29
CA ASP A 269 1.80 -11.58 5.59
C ASP A 269 0.81 -12.60 6.19
N PRO A 270 1.23 -13.85 6.45
CA PRO A 270 0.34 -14.87 7.01
C PRO A 270 -0.06 -14.60 8.47
N GLU A 271 0.67 -13.73 9.19
CA GLU A 271 0.39 -13.37 10.57
C GLU A 271 -0.58 -12.18 10.71
N VAL A 272 -0.82 -11.46 9.61
CA VAL A 272 -1.74 -10.32 9.55
C VAL A 272 -3.08 -10.80 8.97
N ASP A 273 -4.16 -10.12 9.32
CA ASP A 273 -5.50 -10.39 8.78
C ASP A 273 -5.47 -10.47 7.24
N PRO A 274 -5.74 -11.66 6.66
CA PRO A 274 -5.59 -11.91 5.22
C PRO A 274 -6.63 -11.17 4.37
N THR A 275 -7.62 -10.52 5.00
CA THR A 275 -8.64 -9.70 4.34
C THR A 275 -8.18 -8.26 4.11
N ARG A 276 -6.99 -7.87 4.60
CA ARG A 276 -6.42 -6.53 4.39
C ARG A 276 -5.97 -6.32 2.95
N ARG A 277 -6.93 -5.91 2.13
CA ARG A 277 -6.76 -5.62 0.70
C ARG A 277 -7.51 -4.35 0.39
N ARG A 278 -6.95 -3.56 -0.52
CA ARG A 278 -7.53 -2.27 -0.89
C ARG A 278 -7.47 -2.05 -2.39
N LEU A 279 -8.56 -1.50 -2.93
CA LEU A 279 -8.65 -1.06 -4.32
C LEU A 279 -8.71 0.47 -4.35
N TRP A 280 -7.78 1.08 -5.09
CA TRP A 280 -7.85 2.47 -5.50
C TRP A 280 -8.33 2.57 -6.94
N ILE A 281 -9.27 3.46 -7.19
CA ILE A 281 -9.76 3.80 -8.54
C ILE A 281 -9.52 5.28 -8.78
N ARG A 282 -8.82 5.60 -9.87
CA ARG A 282 -8.47 6.97 -10.24
C ARG A 282 -9.74 7.83 -10.36
N PRO A 283 -9.72 9.08 -9.85
CA PRO A 283 -10.86 9.98 -9.99
C PRO A 283 -11.29 10.17 -11.45
N GLY A 284 -12.58 10.07 -11.72
CA GLY A 284 -13.15 10.27 -13.06
C GLY A 284 -12.89 9.13 -14.06
N PHE A 285 -12.27 8.03 -13.63
CA PHE A 285 -12.23 6.81 -14.41
C PHE A 285 -13.47 5.97 -14.13
N GLU A 286 -14.12 5.51 -15.20
CA GLU A 286 -15.21 4.54 -15.14
C GLU A 286 -14.66 3.19 -15.62
N PRO A 287 -14.47 2.21 -14.72
CA PRO A 287 -14.07 0.86 -15.11
C PRO A 287 -15.05 0.25 -16.10
N ALA A 288 -14.56 -0.65 -16.97
CA ALA A 288 -15.44 -1.46 -17.80
C ALA A 288 -16.52 -2.13 -16.93
N PRO A 289 -17.78 -2.25 -17.42
CA PRO A 289 -18.89 -2.74 -16.62
C PRO A 289 -18.58 -4.03 -15.87
N GLY A 290 -18.59 -3.93 -14.54
CA GLY A 290 -18.36 -5.05 -13.63
C GLY A 290 -16.91 -5.54 -13.49
N LEU A 291 -15.93 -4.90 -14.12
CA LEU A 291 -14.51 -5.13 -13.83
C LEU A 291 -14.20 -4.90 -12.35
N GLU A 292 -14.73 -3.81 -11.79
CA GLU A 292 -14.59 -3.53 -10.36
C GLU A 292 -15.18 -4.65 -9.49
N SER A 293 -16.40 -5.09 -9.78
CA SER A 293 -17.06 -6.17 -9.04
C SER A 293 -16.33 -7.50 -9.18
N MET A 294 -15.75 -7.76 -10.36
CA MET A 294 -14.89 -8.92 -10.59
C MET A 294 -13.69 -8.87 -9.66
N LEU A 295 -12.95 -7.75 -9.60
CA LEU A 295 -11.78 -7.63 -8.74
C LEU A 295 -12.14 -7.70 -7.26
N GLN A 296 -13.22 -7.01 -6.83
CA GLN A 296 -13.67 -7.04 -5.44
C GLN A 296 -14.04 -8.44 -4.98
N LYS A 297 -14.76 -9.20 -5.81
CA LYS A 297 -15.14 -10.58 -5.51
C LYS A 297 -13.92 -11.50 -5.56
N SER A 298 -13.15 -11.44 -6.65
CA SER A 298 -12.08 -12.41 -6.88
C SER A 298 -10.86 -12.22 -5.98
N LEU A 299 -10.69 -11.01 -5.46
CA LEU A 299 -9.61 -10.67 -4.54
C LEU A 299 -10.14 -10.35 -3.13
N ASP A 300 -11.40 -10.66 -2.81
CA ASP A 300 -12.02 -10.44 -1.49
C ASP A 300 -11.71 -9.03 -0.91
N ILE A 301 -11.94 -8.00 -1.72
CA ILE A 301 -11.62 -6.60 -1.35
C ILE A 301 -12.84 -5.97 -0.70
N HIS A 302 -12.71 -5.56 0.56
CA HIS A 302 -13.75 -4.86 1.31
C HIS A 302 -13.46 -3.36 1.50
N ASP A 303 -12.18 -2.95 1.44
CA ASP A 303 -11.79 -1.54 1.50
C ASP A 303 -11.68 -0.96 0.08
N ARG A 304 -12.68 -0.16 -0.29
CA ARG A 304 -12.76 0.54 -1.57
C ARG A 304 -12.51 2.02 -1.37
N SER A 305 -11.50 2.54 -2.05
CA SER A 305 -11.27 3.98 -2.15
C SER A 305 -11.53 4.48 -3.55
N VAL A 306 -12.76 4.98 -3.78
CA VAL A 306 -13.01 5.88 -4.89
C VAL A 306 -12.41 7.21 -4.49
N ILE A 307 -11.33 7.61 -5.14
CA ILE A 307 -10.76 8.91 -4.89
C ILE A 307 -11.72 9.90 -5.53
N THR A 308 -12.52 10.59 -4.72
CA THR A 308 -13.30 11.72 -5.21
C THR A 308 -12.33 12.76 -5.74
N PRO A 309 -12.56 13.33 -6.94
CA PRO A 309 -11.84 14.51 -7.34
C PRO A 309 -12.10 15.54 -6.25
N ASP A 310 -11.05 15.98 -5.56
CA ASP A 310 -11.14 17.22 -4.78
C ASP A 310 -11.63 18.28 -5.76
N HIS A 311 -12.89 18.69 -5.60
CA HIS A 311 -13.57 19.55 -6.55
C HIS A 311 -12.73 20.80 -6.78
N ARG A 312 -12.08 20.87 -7.94
CA ARG A 312 -11.58 22.13 -8.50
C ARG A 312 -12.83 22.95 -8.84
N ARG A 313 -13.12 23.94 -8.00
CA ARG A 313 -13.81 25.16 -8.40
C ARG A 313 -13.07 26.34 -7.77
#